data_AF-A0A3B0ZDA8-F1
#
_entry.id   AF-A0A3B0ZDA8-F1
#
_cell.length_a   1.000
_cell.length_b   1.000
_cell.length_c   1.000
_cell.angle_alpha   90.00
_cell.angle_beta   90.00
_cell.angle_gamma   90.00
#
_symmetry.space_group_name_H-M   'P 1'
#
loop_
_entity.id
_entity.type
_entity.pdbx_description
1 polymer ?
#
loop_
_entity_poly.entity_id
_entity_poly.type
_entity_poly.pdbx_seq_one_letter_code
_entity_poly.pdbx_strand_id
1 'polypeptide(L)'
;MNTQVLNTSTTPGAQQPVLAMLEAHYALQQEDGHNEARSAMKTALQLCKQQGCAHLKLLNNQFVKDLLIWSYQQGIEKEYVKQSLNTLMMDGPDVIDINTKVDKPVKISTLGDFSVQVGDQVLSYTRAGYNKPFDLLKALIAFGGKQVNRTRIIDTLWPDAEGDSARRNFDTTLHRLRKMLNHYKALVLHGSQLTLDPHFVWVDIWEFDRTVGQIDGELHRMSNNPDLIHQLTDHVLELYQGHFLHNDHVRPWTLSLRESLNARFTHLLIRLGRYWQHQDNNDLSIAILLRGVELENTSETLYQELMKAYIKQGRMAEAASTYLRCRKALATNLNVLPCSETVRIYKSTSIQS
;
A
#
# COMPACT_ATOMS: atom_id res chain seq x y z
N MET A 1 -42.44 36.37 20.33
CA MET A 1 -42.10 35.12 21.05
C MET A 1 -42.90 34.00 20.40
N ASN A 2 -42.50 33.58 19.19
CA ASN A 2 -41.58 32.47 18.89
C ASN A 2 -42.02 31.11 19.45
N THR A 3 -42.92 30.47 18.71
CA THR A 3 -43.07 29.01 18.66
C THR A 3 -42.99 28.64 17.18
N GLN A 4 -41.78 28.52 16.65
CA GLN A 4 -41.56 27.89 15.34
C GLN A 4 -41.22 26.43 15.57
N VAL A 5 -42.23 25.60 15.33
CA VAL A 5 -42.10 24.18 15.06
C VAL A 5 -41.10 24.02 13.91
N LEU A 6 -39.88 23.56 14.23
CA LEU A 6 -38.93 23.07 13.23
C LEU A 6 -39.48 21.74 12.71
N ASN A 7 -40.34 21.88 11.71
CA ASN A 7 -40.86 20.80 10.89
C ASN A 7 -39.69 20.32 10.00
N THR A 8 -38.85 19.42 10.52
CA THR A 8 -37.87 18.69 9.70
C THR A 8 -38.62 17.59 8.96
N SER A 9 -39.26 17.95 7.85
CA SER A 9 -39.78 17.02 6.86
C SER A 9 -38.61 16.21 6.27
N THR A 10 -38.21 15.16 6.98
CA THR A 10 -37.41 14.07 6.42
C THR A 10 -38.37 13.29 5.53
N THR A 11 -38.10 13.26 4.24
CA THR A 11 -38.89 12.52 3.26
C THR A 11 -39.01 11.04 3.70
N PRO A 12 -40.23 10.45 3.75
CA PRO A 12 -40.44 9.06 4.17
C PRO A 12 -39.62 8.02 3.37
N GLY A 13 -39.14 8.37 2.17
CA GLY A 13 -38.31 7.52 1.32
C GLY A 13 -36.87 7.34 1.82
N ALA A 14 -36.32 8.29 2.60
CA ALA A 14 -34.91 8.29 3.00
C ALA A 14 -34.56 7.26 4.09
N GLN A 15 -35.56 6.79 4.86
CA GLN A 15 -35.35 5.90 6.01
C GLN A 15 -35.32 4.41 5.60
N GLN A 16 -36.01 4.05 4.51
CA GLN A 16 -36.19 2.65 4.11
C GLN A 16 -34.90 1.94 3.67
N PRO A 17 -33.97 2.56 2.91
CA PRO A 17 -32.73 1.89 2.52
C PRO A 17 -31.80 1.64 3.71
N VAL A 18 -31.78 2.57 4.68
CA VAL A 18 -30.94 2.46 5.88
C VAL A 18 -31.43 1.34 6.78
N LEU A 19 -32.74 1.22 6.96
CA LEU A 19 -33.35 0.15 7.72
C LEU A 19 -33.04 -1.22 7.10
N ALA A 20 -33.19 -1.35 5.77
CA ALA A 20 -32.87 -2.58 5.07
C ALA A 20 -31.36 -2.96 5.14
N MET A 21 -30.45 -1.97 5.20
CA MET A 21 -29.03 -2.22 5.44
C MET A 21 -28.74 -2.69 6.87
N LEU A 22 -29.45 -2.14 7.87
CA LEU A 22 -29.34 -2.59 9.27
C LEU A 22 -29.88 -4.01 9.44
N GLU A 23 -31.00 -4.34 8.81
CA GLU A 23 -31.55 -5.71 8.77
C GLU A 23 -30.57 -6.69 8.12
N ALA A 24 -29.94 -6.30 7.00
CA ALA A 24 -28.93 -7.12 6.36
C ALA A 24 -27.73 -7.38 7.27
N HIS A 25 -27.25 -6.35 7.98
CA HIS A 25 -26.15 -6.50 8.93
C HIS A 25 -26.52 -7.41 10.11
N TYR A 26 -27.71 -7.25 10.67
CA TYR A 26 -28.16 -8.07 11.79
C TYR A 26 -28.31 -9.55 11.38
N ALA A 27 -28.84 -9.81 10.19
CA ALA A 27 -28.92 -11.16 9.64
C ALA A 27 -27.53 -11.79 9.43
N LEU A 28 -26.50 -11.01 9.03
CA LEU A 28 -25.13 -11.52 8.89
C LEU A 28 -24.47 -11.92 10.21
N GLN A 29 -25.01 -11.54 11.37
CA GLN A 29 -24.52 -11.95 12.68
C GLN A 29 -25.15 -13.27 13.17
N GLN A 30 -26.13 -13.82 12.44
CA GLN A 30 -26.77 -15.09 12.77
C GLN A 30 -26.22 -16.22 11.89
N GLU A 31 -26.09 -17.43 12.45
CA GLU A 31 -25.45 -18.59 11.77
C GLU A 31 -26.12 -18.98 10.43
N ASP A 32 -27.41 -18.69 10.24
CA ASP A 32 -28.18 -19.02 9.03
C ASP A 32 -28.71 -17.79 8.23
N GLY A 33 -28.29 -16.57 8.59
CA GLY A 33 -28.92 -15.34 8.08
C GLY A 33 -28.47 -14.86 6.69
N HIS A 34 -27.60 -15.59 5.99
CA HIS A 34 -27.04 -15.15 4.69
C HIS A 34 -28.10 -14.92 3.60
N ASN A 35 -29.18 -15.72 3.57
CA ASN A 35 -30.24 -15.57 2.58
C ASN A 35 -31.12 -14.34 2.87
N GLU A 36 -31.38 -14.06 4.13
CA GLU A 36 -32.13 -12.88 4.58
C GLU A 36 -31.32 -11.61 4.33
N ALA A 37 -30.02 -11.63 4.67
CA ALA A 37 -29.09 -10.56 4.37
C ALA A 37 -29.02 -10.25 2.86
N ARG A 38 -29.01 -11.29 2.03
CA ARG A 38 -29.00 -11.14 0.56
C ARG A 38 -30.28 -10.48 0.05
N SER A 39 -31.44 -10.87 0.59
CA SER A 39 -32.73 -10.30 0.21
C SER A 39 -32.86 -8.83 0.64
N ALA A 40 -32.51 -8.54 1.90
CA ALA A 40 -32.52 -7.20 2.47
C ALA A 40 -31.59 -6.26 1.71
N MET A 41 -30.38 -6.72 1.39
CA MET A 41 -29.40 -5.90 0.69
C MET A 41 -29.74 -5.68 -0.79
N LYS A 42 -30.34 -6.66 -1.46
CA LYS A 42 -30.88 -6.47 -2.81
C LYS A 42 -31.96 -5.40 -2.82
N THR A 43 -32.85 -5.41 -1.84
CA THR A 43 -33.93 -4.43 -1.67
C THR A 43 -33.36 -3.04 -1.40
N ALA A 44 -32.40 -2.92 -0.47
CA ALA A 44 -31.73 -1.67 -0.15
C ALA A 44 -31.07 -1.03 -1.39
N LEU A 45 -30.32 -1.81 -2.17
CA LEU A 45 -29.61 -1.33 -3.35
C LEU A 45 -30.55 -0.91 -4.48
N GLN A 46 -31.66 -1.63 -4.68
CA GLN A 46 -32.66 -1.26 -5.67
C GLN A 46 -33.38 0.04 -5.31
N LEU A 47 -33.69 0.25 -4.03
CA LEU A 47 -34.25 1.51 -3.54
C LEU A 47 -33.26 2.66 -3.71
N CYS A 48 -31.98 2.46 -3.38
CA CYS A 48 -30.93 3.46 -3.59
C CYS A 48 -30.78 3.83 -5.08
N LYS A 49 -30.90 2.85 -5.99
CA LYS A 49 -30.83 3.05 -7.44
C LYS A 49 -32.00 3.88 -7.98
N GLN A 50 -33.20 3.70 -7.44
CA GLN A 50 -34.40 4.43 -7.86
C GLN A 50 -34.48 5.86 -7.29
N GLN A 51 -33.99 6.07 -6.06
CA GLN A 51 -34.14 7.35 -5.34
C GLN A 51 -32.91 8.27 -5.44
N GLY A 52 -31.80 7.80 -6.02
CA GLY A 52 -30.58 8.58 -6.26
C GLY A 52 -29.57 8.54 -5.11
N CYS A 53 -28.28 8.54 -5.46
CA CYS A 53 -27.13 8.25 -4.58
C CYS A 53 -26.81 9.30 -3.50
N ALA A 54 -27.64 10.34 -3.31
CA ALA A 54 -27.41 11.36 -2.28
C ALA A 54 -27.38 10.76 -0.87
N HIS A 55 -28.18 9.70 -0.63
CA HIS A 55 -28.31 9.03 0.65
C HIS A 55 -27.09 8.19 1.03
N LEU A 56 -26.45 7.53 0.06
CA LEU A 56 -25.21 6.77 0.29
C LEU A 56 -24.07 7.70 0.70
N LYS A 57 -23.96 8.88 0.06
CA LYS A 57 -22.93 9.88 0.40
C LYS A 57 -23.07 10.41 1.84
N LEU A 58 -24.31 10.58 2.32
CA LEU A 58 -24.60 10.97 3.70
C LEU A 58 -24.25 9.88 4.72
N LEU A 59 -24.18 8.62 4.28
CA LEU A 59 -23.89 7.44 5.09
C LEU A 59 -22.48 6.89 4.81
N ASN A 60 -21.52 7.76 4.49
CA ASN A 60 -20.12 7.39 4.25
C ASN A 60 -19.45 6.93 5.56
N ASN A 61 -19.81 5.75 6.04
CA ASN A 61 -19.26 5.09 7.21
C ASN A 61 -18.81 3.67 6.85
N GLN A 62 -18.00 3.07 7.74
CA GLN A 62 -17.41 1.76 7.48
C GLN A 62 -18.46 0.65 7.32
N PHE A 63 -19.51 0.74 8.13
CA PHE A 63 -20.66 -0.15 8.10
C PHE A 63 -21.30 -0.29 6.71
N VAL A 64 -21.57 0.82 6.02
CA VAL A 64 -22.15 0.79 4.66
C VAL A 64 -21.16 0.24 3.64
N LYS A 65 -19.87 0.54 3.79
CA LYS A 65 -18.81 0.03 2.91
C LYS A 65 -18.69 -1.49 2.99
N ASP A 66 -18.71 -2.06 4.20
CA ASP A 66 -18.62 -3.51 4.41
C ASP A 66 -19.80 -4.25 3.77
N LEU A 67 -21.01 -3.71 3.92
CA LEU A 67 -22.22 -4.27 3.28
C LEU A 67 -22.16 -4.18 1.75
N LEU A 68 -21.63 -3.08 1.20
CA LEU A 68 -21.45 -2.94 -0.25
C LEU A 68 -20.39 -3.91 -0.78
N ILE A 69 -19.26 -4.08 -0.08
CA ILE A 69 -18.22 -5.06 -0.44
C ILE A 69 -18.79 -6.48 -0.41
N TRP A 70 -19.51 -6.83 0.66
CA TRP A 70 -20.18 -8.13 0.77
C TRP A 70 -21.18 -8.34 -0.36
N SER A 71 -21.99 -7.32 -0.70
CA SER A 71 -22.95 -7.38 -1.81
C SER A 71 -22.30 -7.66 -3.15
N TYR A 72 -21.13 -7.04 -3.39
CA TYR A 72 -20.35 -7.24 -4.61
C TYR A 72 -19.87 -8.69 -4.72
N GLN A 73 -19.35 -9.27 -3.62
CA GLN A 73 -18.91 -10.66 -3.55
C GLN A 73 -20.06 -11.64 -3.79
N GLN A 74 -21.25 -11.36 -3.26
CA GLN A 74 -22.47 -12.16 -3.47
C GLN A 74 -23.16 -11.93 -4.83
N GLY A 75 -22.59 -11.05 -5.66
CA GLY A 75 -23.09 -10.74 -7.00
C GLY A 75 -24.42 -9.98 -7.04
N ILE A 76 -24.73 -9.22 -5.99
CA ILE A 76 -25.95 -8.42 -5.88
C ILE A 76 -25.70 -7.06 -6.53
N GLU A 77 -26.46 -6.72 -7.58
CA GLU A 77 -26.42 -5.40 -8.26
C GLU A 77 -24.98 -4.89 -8.55
N LYS A 78 -24.08 -5.78 -9.02
CA LYS A 78 -22.62 -5.56 -9.12
C LYS A 78 -22.21 -4.20 -9.71
N GLU A 79 -22.82 -3.80 -10.82
CA GLU A 79 -22.46 -2.57 -11.51
C GLU A 79 -22.84 -1.32 -10.70
N TYR A 80 -23.99 -1.36 -10.03
CA TYR A 80 -24.45 -0.28 -9.16
C TYR A 80 -23.64 -0.19 -7.87
N VAL A 81 -23.31 -1.33 -7.28
CA VAL A 81 -22.43 -1.41 -6.10
C VAL A 81 -21.03 -0.87 -6.42
N LYS A 82 -20.47 -1.23 -7.58
CA LYS A 82 -19.18 -0.72 -8.06
C LYS A 82 -19.19 0.79 -8.24
N GLN A 83 -20.23 1.34 -8.87
CA GLN A 83 -20.39 2.79 -9.04
C GLN A 83 -20.54 3.51 -7.68
N SER A 84 -21.29 2.92 -6.76
CA SER A 84 -21.52 3.44 -5.41
C SER A 84 -20.24 3.44 -4.58
N LEU A 85 -19.49 2.33 -4.57
CA LEU A 85 -18.18 2.23 -3.90
C LEU A 85 -17.20 3.26 -4.44
N ASN A 86 -17.07 3.39 -5.77
CA ASN A 86 -16.21 4.41 -6.39
C ASN A 86 -16.58 5.84 -5.96
N THR A 87 -17.88 6.11 -5.74
CA THR A 87 -18.38 7.42 -5.33
C THR A 87 -18.14 7.70 -3.84
N LEU A 88 -18.19 6.67 -2.98
CA LEU A 88 -18.01 6.80 -1.52
C LEU A 88 -16.54 6.76 -1.09
N MET A 89 -15.69 6.14 -1.89
CA MET A 89 -14.25 6.03 -1.66
C MET A 89 -13.46 7.29 -2.04
N MET A 90 -14.14 8.38 -2.44
CA MET A 90 -13.47 9.64 -2.76
C MET A 90 -12.99 10.45 -1.52
N ASP A 91 -13.46 10.14 -0.30
CA ASP A 91 -13.25 11.01 0.88
C ASP A 91 -12.74 10.33 2.20
N GLY A 92 -12.10 9.15 2.19
CA GLY A 92 -11.52 8.62 3.44
C GLY A 92 -10.77 7.29 3.33
N PRO A 93 -9.89 6.97 4.30
CA PRO A 93 -8.83 5.99 4.17
C PRO A 93 -9.38 4.59 3.93
N ASP A 94 -8.77 3.96 2.92
CA ASP A 94 -9.05 2.64 2.40
C ASP A 94 -9.26 1.61 3.51
N VAL A 95 -10.45 1.02 3.59
CA VAL A 95 -10.63 -0.25 4.30
C VAL A 95 -10.57 -1.36 3.27
N ILE A 96 -9.43 -2.06 3.33
CA ILE A 96 -9.20 -3.43 2.86
C ILE A 96 -9.78 -3.68 1.46
N ASP A 97 -9.05 -3.22 0.45
CA ASP A 97 -9.10 -3.82 -0.88
C ASP A 97 -7.82 -4.66 -1.07
N ILE A 98 -7.75 -5.76 -0.32
CA ILE A 98 -6.72 -6.81 -0.42
C ILE A 98 -6.69 -7.49 -1.80
N ASN A 99 -7.54 -7.07 -2.76
CA ASN A 99 -7.56 -7.60 -4.12
C ASN A 99 -7.51 -6.55 -5.23
N THR A 100 -6.94 -5.36 -4.99
CA THR A 100 -6.67 -4.40 -6.09
C THR A 100 -5.70 -4.93 -7.14
N LYS A 101 -4.86 -5.93 -6.83
CA LYS A 101 -3.95 -6.53 -7.81
C LYS A 101 -4.68 -7.40 -8.83
N VAL A 102 -5.75 -8.10 -8.45
CA VAL A 102 -6.35 -9.15 -9.29
C VAL A 102 -7.12 -8.55 -10.46
N ASP A 103 -7.87 -7.48 -10.22
CA ASP A 103 -8.79 -6.87 -11.19
C ASP A 103 -8.12 -5.91 -12.19
N LYS A 104 -6.81 -5.66 -12.04
CA LYS A 104 -6.10 -4.69 -12.88
C LYS A 104 -5.48 -5.38 -14.08
N PRO A 105 -5.77 -4.89 -15.30
CA PRO A 105 -5.22 -5.48 -16.53
C PRO A 105 -3.71 -5.32 -16.64
N VAL A 106 -3.11 -4.31 -15.98
CA VAL A 106 -1.67 -4.10 -15.94
C VAL A 106 -1.19 -4.11 -14.49
N LYS A 107 -0.18 -4.92 -14.20
CA LYS A 107 0.44 -5.06 -12.87
C LYS A 107 1.93 -4.79 -13.00
N ILE A 108 2.44 -3.88 -12.19
CA ILE A 108 3.85 -3.47 -12.23
C ILE A 108 4.45 -3.70 -10.86
N SER A 109 5.49 -4.53 -10.82
CA SER A 109 6.30 -4.74 -9.63
C SER A 109 7.64 -4.04 -9.77
N THR A 110 8.03 -3.33 -8.73
CA THR A 110 9.21 -2.49 -8.63
C THR A 110 9.94 -2.63 -7.30
N LEU A 111 9.32 -3.15 -6.23
CA LEU A 111 9.90 -3.38 -4.91
C LEU A 111 10.65 -4.72 -4.86
N GLY A 112 11.81 -4.76 -5.51
CA GLY A 112 12.57 -5.96 -5.80
C GLY A 112 12.82 -6.05 -7.29
N ASP A 113 12.50 -7.20 -7.89
CA ASP A 113 12.64 -7.40 -9.32
C ASP A 113 11.60 -6.64 -10.13
N PHE A 114 12.08 -5.87 -11.10
CA PHE A 114 11.20 -5.16 -12.01
C PHE A 114 10.46 -6.14 -12.90
N SER A 115 9.14 -6.12 -12.87
CA SER A 115 8.31 -6.88 -13.80
C SER A 115 7.06 -6.12 -14.18
N VAL A 116 6.59 -6.38 -15.41
CA VAL A 116 5.33 -5.84 -15.92
C VAL A 116 4.52 -7.02 -16.42
N GLN A 117 3.33 -7.19 -15.87
CA GLN A 117 2.38 -8.21 -16.28
C GLN A 117 1.15 -7.54 -16.89
N VAL A 118 0.71 -8.06 -18.04
CA VAL A 118 -0.50 -7.61 -18.75
C VAL A 118 -1.42 -8.82 -18.88
N GLY A 119 -2.56 -8.80 -18.20
CA GLY A 119 -3.39 -10.01 -18.02
C GLY A 119 -2.56 -11.12 -17.37
N ASP A 120 -2.43 -12.26 -18.04
CA ASP A 120 -1.63 -13.40 -17.58
C ASP A 120 -0.20 -13.43 -18.15
N GLN A 121 0.14 -12.47 -19.02
CA GLN A 121 1.44 -12.45 -19.68
C GLN A 121 2.42 -11.54 -18.95
N VAL A 122 3.54 -12.10 -18.48
CA VAL A 122 4.69 -11.32 -18.03
C VAL A 122 5.46 -10.82 -19.25
N LEU A 123 5.63 -9.52 -19.38
CA LEU A 123 6.41 -8.91 -20.44
C LEU A 123 7.90 -9.17 -20.15
N SER A 124 8.49 -10.12 -20.88
CA SER A 124 9.93 -10.37 -20.80
C SER A 124 10.72 -9.20 -21.38
N TYR A 125 11.78 -8.79 -20.67
CA TYR A 125 12.81 -7.91 -21.21
C TYR A 125 14.15 -8.65 -21.18
N THR A 126 14.93 -8.56 -22.25
CA THR A 126 16.32 -8.99 -22.23
C THR A 126 17.10 -8.07 -21.30
N ARG A 127 17.82 -8.64 -20.32
CA ARG A 127 18.74 -7.92 -19.41
C ARG A 127 19.84 -7.16 -20.15
N ALA A 128 20.03 -7.44 -21.44
CA ALA A 128 20.89 -6.67 -22.32
C ALA A 128 20.28 -5.27 -22.57
N GLY A 129 20.61 -4.33 -21.68
CA GLY A 129 20.77 -2.89 -21.92
C GLY A 129 19.74 -2.17 -22.80
N TYR A 130 19.05 -1.20 -22.19
CA TYR A 130 18.31 -0.11 -22.86
C TYR A 130 17.00 -0.48 -23.57
N ASN A 131 15.98 -0.89 -22.81
CA ASN A 131 14.60 -0.84 -23.28
C ASN A 131 13.96 0.50 -22.86
N LYS A 132 14.11 1.52 -23.71
CA LYS A 132 13.59 2.89 -23.47
C LYS A 132 12.11 2.93 -23.04
N PRO A 133 11.19 2.11 -23.59
CA PRO A 133 9.83 1.97 -23.05
C PRO A 133 9.75 1.63 -21.55
N PHE A 134 10.52 0.64 -21.08
CA PHE A 134 10.55 0.31 -19.65
C PHE A 134 11.27 1.37 -18.83
N ASP A 135 12.32 2.01 -19.38
CA ASP A 135 12.96 3.14 -18.70
C ASP A 135 12.00 4.33 -18.52
N LEU A 136 11.14 4.59 -19.50
CA LEU A 136 10.06 5.57 -19.40
C LEU A 136 9.08 5.22 -18.29
N LEU A 137 8.65 3.95 -18.24
CA LEU A 137 7.76 3.48 -17.19
C LEU A 137 8.39 3.59 -15.79
N LYS A 138 9.65 3.17 -15.64
CA LYS A 138 10.40 3.27 -14.38
C LYS A 138 10.60 4.72 -13.95
N ALA A 139 10.98 5.61 -14.87
CA ALA A 139 11.14 7.04 -14.57
C ALA A 139 9.81 7.68 -14.18
N LEU A 140 8.72 7.33 -14.87
CA LEU A 140 7.37 7.79 -14.53
C LEU A 140 7.00 7.37 -13.10
N ILE A 141 7.22 6.11 -12.72
CA ILE A 141 6.98 5.60 -11.36
C ILE A 141 7.91 6.28 -10.35
N ALA A 142 9.20 6.42 -10.69
CA ALA A 142 10.18 7.09 -9.84
C ALA A 142 9.81 8.54 -9.51
N PHE A 143 9.11 9.22 -10.42
CA PHE A 143 8.61 10.58 -10.24
C PHE A 143 7.18 10.65 -9.67
N GLY A 144 6.64 9.53 -9.16
CA GLY A 144 5.36 9.44 -8.45
C GLY A 144 4.21 8.82 -9.26
N GLY A 145 4.40 8.56 -10.55
CA GLY A 145 3.45 7.86 -11.41
C GLY A 145 2.20 8.65 -11.81
N LYS A 146 1.95 9.82 -11.21
CA LYS A 146 0.78 10.68 -11.48
C LYS A 146 1.21 12.10 -11.82
N GLN A 147 0.58 12.67 -12.84
CA GLN A 147 0.80 14.04 -13.32
C GLN A 147 2.30 14.42 -13.42
N VAL A 148 3.10 13.53 -14.00
CA VAL A 148 4.53 13.73 -14.16
C VAL A 148 4.78 14.52 -15.43
N ASN A 149 5.51 15.64 -15.30
CA ASN A 149 5.79 16.50 -16.44
C ASN A 149 6.66 15.77 -17.46
N ARG A 150 6.19 15.70 -18.71
CA ARG A 150 6.91 15.03 -19.80
C ARG A 150 8.31 15.60 -20.00
N THR A 151 8.52 16.90 -19.80
CA THR A 151 9.84 17.54 -19.94
C THR A 151 10.82 16.94 -18.96
N ARG A 152 10.42 16.74 -17.70
CA ARG A 152 11.25 16.07 -16.69
C ARG A 152 11.64 14.65 -17.12
N ILE A 153 10.71 13.89 -17.70
CA ILE A 153 10.99 12.54 -18.22
C ILE A 153 11.95 12.61 -19.42
N ILE A 154 11.73 13.56 -20.33
CA ILE A 154 12.57 13.77 -21.52
C ILE A 154 14.00 14.06 -21.12
N ASP A 155 14.22 15.07 -20.27
CA ASP A 155 15.54 15.51 -19.81
C ASP A 155 16.29 14.39 -19.10
N THR A 156 15.56 13.52 -18.41
CA THR A 156 16.13 12.38 -17.68
C THR A 156 16.57 11.25 -18.61
N LEU A 157 15.79 10.96 -19.65
CA LEU A 157 16.00 9.78 -20.50
C LEU A 157 16.79 10.06 -21.78
N TRP A 158 16.82 11.30 -22.23
CA TRP A 158 17.53 11.75 -23.42
C TRP A 158 18.25 13.10 -23.15
N PRO A 159 19.20 13.15 -22.20
CA PRO A 159 19.89 14.39 -21.86
C PRO A 159 20.72 14.96 -23.03
N ASP A 160 21.22 14.08 -23.91
CA ASP A 160 22.12 14.46 -25.02
C ASP A 160 21.36 14.76 -26.33
N ALA A 161 20.03 14.79 -26.32
CA ALA A 161 19.23 14.95 -27.53
C ALA A 161 19.05 16.43 -27.90
N GLU A 162 19.47 16.81 -29.10
CA GLU A 162 19.42 18.20 -29.58
C GLU A 162 18.08 18.60 -30.22
N GLY A 163 17.66 19.85 -30.02
CA GLY A 163 16.45 20.42 -30.61
C GLY A 163 15.19 19.60 -30.31
N ASP A 164 14.35 19.39 -31.31
CA ASP A 164 13.08 18.64 -31.16
C ASP A 164 13.25 17.11 -31.13
N SER A 165 14.49 16.59 -31.20
CA SER A 165 14.73 15.14 -31.28
C SER A 165 14.30 14.41 -30.00
N ALA A 166 14.53 15.01 -28.83
CA ALA A 166 14.19 14.45 -27.54
C ALA A 166 12.67 14.21 -27.40
N ARG A 167 11.87 15.18 -27.88
CA ARG A 167 10.41 15.09 -27.89
C ARG A 167 9.89 14.01 -28.82
N ARG A 168 10.43 13.91 -30.05
CA ARG A 168 10.07 12.85 -31.00
C ARG A 168 10.40 11.46 -30.45
N ASN A 169 11.54 11.32 -29.79
CA ASN A 169 11.96 10.08 -29.13
C ASN A 169 10.99 9.70 -28.01
N PHE A 170 10.57 10.66 -27.18
CA PHE A 170 9.56 10.44 -26.16
C PHE A 170 8.22 9.99 -26.75
N ASP A 171 7.68 10.70 -27.75
CA ASP A 171 6.38 10.37 -28.35
C ASP A 171 6.39 8.96 -28.97
N THR A 172 7.48 8.61 -29.68
CA THR A 172 7.68 7.27 -30.25
C THR A 172 7.77 6.20 -29.16
N THR A 173 8.51 6.49 -28.08
CA THR A 173 8.69 5.56 -26.95
C THR A 173 7.39 5.34 -26.19
N LEU A 174 6.63 6.41 -25.94
CA LEU A 174 5.31 6.35 -25.30
C LEU A 174 4.31 5.55 -26.14
N HIS A 175 4.31 5.74 -27.46
CA HIS A 175 3.48 4.96 -28.36
C HIS A 175 3.82 3.46 -28.30
N ARG A 176 5.12 3.11 -28.32
CA ARG A 176 5.58 1.72 -28.17
C ARG A 176 5.17 1.13 -26.83
N LEU A 177 5.34 1.87 -25.74
CA LEU A 177 4.95 1.41 -24.40
C LEU A 177 3.44 1.14 -24.32
N ARG A 178 2.60 2.04 -24.84
CA ARG A 178 1.14 1.83 -24.89
C ARG A 178 0.76 0.58 -25.68
N LYS A 179 1.44 0.32 -26.79
CA LYS A 179 1.25 -0.90 -27.59
C LYS A 179 1.66 -2.16 -26.81
N MET A 180 2.78 -2.11 -26.08
CA MET A 180 3.25 -3.23 -25.24
C MET A 180 2.29 -3.55 -24.10
N LEU A 181 1.71 -2.52 -23.46
CA LEU A 181 0.73 -2.72 -22.38
C LEU A 181 -0.64 -3.18 -22.90
N ASN A 182 -0.88 -3.15 -24.21
CA ASN A 182 -2.16 -3.44 -24.86
C ASN A 182 -3.36 -2.71 -24.22
N HIS A 183 -3.11 -1.56 -23.58
CA HIS A 183 -4.11 -0.83 -22.81
C HIS A 183 -3.83 0.68 -22.86
N TYR A 184 -4.31 1.36 -23.90
CA TYR A 184 -4.01 2.78 -24.13
C TYR A 184 -4.43 3.70 -22.98
N LYS A 185 -5.48 3.35 -22.25
CA LYS A 185 -5.96 4.09 -21.08
C LYS A 185 -5.08 3.92 -19.83
N ALA A 186 -4.16 2.96 -19.81
CA ALA A 186 -3.23 2.78 -18.68
C ALA A 186 -2.24 3.96 -18.56
N LEU A 187 -1.93 4.65 -19.67
CA LEU A 187 -1.00 5.77 -19.75
C LEU A 187 -1.68 6.98 -20.39
N VAL A 188 -2.14 7.91 -19.56
CA VAL A 188 -2.86 9.10 -20.01
C VAL A 188 -1.89 10.28 -20.07
N LEU A 189 -1.77 10.90 -21.24
CA LEU A 189 -1.04 12.15 -21.43
C LEU A 189 -2.09 13.27 -21.58
N HIS A 190 -2.19 14.14 -20.59
CA HIS A 190 -3.09 15.29 -20.62
C HIS A 190 -2.25 16.58 -20.56
N GLY A 191 -2.25 17.36 -21.65
CA GLY A 191 -1.34 18.48 -21.82
C GLY A 191 0.13 18.02 -21.83
N SER A 192 0.92 18.49 -20.87
CA SER A 192 2.31 18.09 -20.65
C SER A 192 2.50 17.04 -19.55
N GLN A 193 1.40 16.53 -18.96
CA GLN A 193 1.45 15.66 -17.77
C GLN A 193 1.11 14.22 -18.14
N LEU A 194 2.03 13.29 -17.84
CA LEU A 194 1.86 11.85 -18.03
C LEU A 194 1.44 11.19 -16.71
N THR A 195 0.43 10.34 -16.77
CA THR A 195 -0.14 9.65 -15.60
C THR A 195 -0.37 8.18 -15.90
N LEU A 196 0.01 7.31 -14.97
CA LEU A 196 -0.48 5.94 -14.88
C LEU A 196 -1.88 5.97 -14.26
N ASP A 197 -2.87 5.44 -14.98
CA ASP A 197 -4.26 5.44 -14.51
C ASP A 197 -4.49 4.30 -13.51
N PRO A 198 -4.76 4.59 -12.22
CA PRO A 198 -4.96 3.57 -11.20
C PRO A 198 -6.22 2.72 -11.43
N HIS A 199 -7.12 3.10 -12.35
CA HIS A 199 -8.24 2.24 -12.73
C HIS A 199 -7.79 1.00 -13.50
N PHE A 200 -6.70 1.12 -14.28
CA PHE A 200 -6.19 0.04 -15.15
C PHE A 200 -4.83 -0.51 -14.71
N VAL A 201 -4.09 0.23 -13.90
CA VAL A 201 -2.73 -0.11 -13.50
C VAL A 201 -2.66 -0.34 -12.00
N TRP A 202 -2.13 -1.48 -11.61
CA TRP A 202 -1.64 -1.74 -10.27
C TRP A 202 -0.12 -1.54 -10.22
N VAL A 203 0.37 -0.85 -9.19
CA VAL A 203 1.81 -0.67 -8.92
C VAL A 203 2.05 -1.03 -7.47
N ASP A 204 3.00 -1.91 -7.20
CA ASP A 204 3.31 -2.38 -5.84
C ASP A 204 3.70 -1.26 -4.86
N ILE A 205 4.37 -0.19 -5.31
CA ILE A 205 4.64 0.98 -4.46
C ILE A 205 3.35 1.64 -3.97
N TRP A 206 2.32 1.76 -4.82
CA TRP A 206 1.06 2.37 -4.40
C TRP A 206 0.32 1.48 -3.41
N GLU A 207 0.41 0.17 -3.59
CA GLU A 207 -0.12 -0.80 -2.63
C GLU A 207 0.62 -0.70 -1.30
N PHE A 208 1.95 -0.68 -1.35
CA PHE A 208 2.81 -0.47 -0.18
C PHE A 208 2.43 0.80 0.58
N ASP A 209 2.27 1.93 -0.11
CA ASP A 209 1.87 3.20 0.50
C ASP A 209 0.52 3.11 1.21
N ARG A 210 -0.46 2.45 0.58
CA ARG A 210 -1.78 2.21 1.18
C ARG A 210 -1.67 1.33 2.42
N THR A 211 -0.99 0.19 2.32
CA THR A 211 -0.84 -0.77 3.43
C THR A 211 -0.11 -0.14 4.61
N VAL A 212 0.95 0.64 4.37
CA VAL A 212 1.63 1.42 5.41
C VAL A 212 0.66 2.40 6.08
N GLY A 213 -0.14 3.14 5.30
CA GLY A 213 -1.13 4.07 5.83
C GLY A 213 -2.21 3.38 6.68
N GLN A 214 -2.63 2.18 6.30
CA GLN A 214 -3.58 1.37 7.08
C GLN A 214 -2.97 0.88 8.39
N ILE A 215 -1.76 0.32 8.35
CA ILE A 215 -1.03 -0.10 9.56
C ILE A 215 -0.87 1.10 10.49
N ASP A 216 -0.48 2.25 9.96
CA ASP A 216 -0.33 3.47 10.74
C ASP A 216 -1.65 3.90 11.38
N GLY A 217 -2.75 3.86 10.63
CA GLY A 217 -4.08 4.12 11.15
C GLY A 217 -4.45 3.18 12.30
N GLU A 218 -4.24 1.88 12.14
CA GLU A 218 -4.57 0.87 13.17
C GLU A 218 -3.69 0.99 14.41
N LEU A 219 -2.38 1.24 14.25
CA LEU A 219 -1.45 1.39 15.38
C LEU A 219 -1.78 2.60 16.27
N HIS A 220 -2.42 3.64 15.73
CA HIS A 220 -2.83 4.82 16.51
C HIS A 220 -4.22 4.68 17.16
N ARG A 221 -4.99 3.63 16.84
CA ARG A 221 -6.30 3.41 17.45
C ARG A 221 -6.16 2.84 18.86
N MET A 222 -7.02 3.30 19.77
CA MET A 222 -7.10 2.78 21.13
C MET A 222 -7.54 1.30 21.17
N SER A 223 -8.46 0.90 20.30
CA SER A 223 -8.85 -0.50 20.09
C SER A 223 -8.26 -1.02 18.77
N ASN A 224 -6.93 -1.13 18.71
CA ASN A 224 -6.31 -1.75 17.55
C ASN A 224 -6.74 -3.22 17.42
N ASN A 225 -6.75 -3.73 16.19
CA ASN A 225 -7.04 -5.12 15.89
C ASN A 225 -5.72 -5.85 15.55
N PRO A 226 -5.19 -6.69 16.47
CA PRO A 226 -3.92 -7.39 16.25
C PRO A 226 -3.94 -8.28 15.01
N ASP A 227 -5.05 -8.99 14.74
CA ASP A 227 -5.16 -9.88 13.59
C ASP A 227 -5.07 -9.11 12.26
N LEU A 228 -5.72 -7.95 12.21
CA LEU A 228 -5.62 -7.07 11.03
C LEU A 228 -4.19 -6.54 10.85
N ILE A 229 -3.53 -6.13 11.95
CA ILE A 229 -2.12 -5.68 11.88
C ILE A 229 -1.21 -6.81 11.40
N HIS A 230 -1.46 -8.05 11.84
CA HIS A 230 -0.71 -9.22 11.36
C HIS A 230 -0.90 -9.41 9.86
N GLN A 231 -2.14 -9.45 9.37
CA GLN A 231 -2.44 -9.60 7.95
C GLN A 231 -1.82 -8.50 7.09
N LEU A 232 -1.90 -7.24 7.54
CA LEU A 232 -1.28 -6.11 6.86
C LEU A 232 0.26 -6.20 6.90
N THR A 233 0.83 -6.74 7.98
CA THR A 233 2.26 -6.99 8.10
C THR A 233 2.73 -8.04 7.10
N ASP A 234 2.02 -9.16 6.98
CA ASP A 234 2.36 -10.19 6.00
C ASP A 234 2.30 -9.62 4.58
N HIS A 235 1.23 -8.90 4.26
CA HIS A 235 1.06 -8.26 2.94
C HIS A 235 2.18 -7.26 2.63
N VAL A 236 2.59 -6.40 3.57
CA VAL A 236 3.66 -5.44 3.31
C VAL A 236 5.02 -6.11 3.12
N LEU A 237 5.27 -7.22 3.83
CA LEU A 237 6.48 -8.03 3.66
C LEU A 237 6.48 -8.79 2.33
N GLU A 238 5.32 -9.22 1.86
CA GLU A 238 5.15 -9.82 0.53
C GLU A 238 5.38 -8.82 -0.60
N LEU A 239 4.95 -7.57 -0.43
CA LEU A 239 5.19 -6.50 -1.41
C LEU A 239 6.65 -6.08 -1.45
N TYR A 240 7.28 -5.89 -0.28
CA TYR A 240 8.65 -5.39 -0.18
C TYR A 240 9.68 -6.52 -0.21
N GLN A 241 9.95 -7.05 -1.40
CA GLN A 241 10.95 -8.13 -1.58
C GLN A 241 12.39 -7.62 -1.68
N GLY A 242 12.57 -6.33 -1.93
CA GLY A 242 13.88 -5.69 -1.98
C GLY A 242 13.76 -4.21 -2.34
N HIS A 243 14.90 -3.54 -2.45
CA HIS A 243 14.94 -2.13 -2.84
C HIS A 243 14.31 -1.90 -4.22
N PHE A 244 13.84 -0.68 -4.45
CA PHE A 244 13.24 -0.29 -5.73
C PHE A 244 14.16 -0.59 -6.91
N LEU A 245 13.71 -1.45 -7.85
CA LEU A 245 14.47 -1.93 -9.01
C LEU A 245 15.79 -2.62 -8.62
N HIS A 246 15.77 -3.49 -7.61
CA HIS A 246 16.97 -4.07 -6.97
C HIS A 246 18.03 -4.57 -7.95
N ASN A 247 17.61 -5.37 -8.94
CA ASN A 247 18.49 -5.97 -9.95
C ASN A 247 18.69 -5.11 -11.21
N ASP A 248 18.21 -3.86 -11.22
CA ASP A 248 18.48 -2.89 -12.29
C ASP A 248 19.74 -2.07 -11.99
N HIS A 249 20.34 -1.52 -13.05
CA HIS A 249 21.41 -0.56 -12.91
C HIS A 249 20.91 0.67 -12.14
N VAL A 250 21.64 1.04 -11.10
CA VAL A 250 21.33 2.22 -10.30
C VAL A 250 21.48 3.47 -11.16
N ARG A 251 20.38 4.19 -11.35
CA ARG A 251 20.35 5.45 -12.12
C ARG A 251 20.09 6.61 -11.17
N PRO A 252 20.66 7.82 -11.42
CA PRO A 252 20.54 8.95 -10.49
C PRO A 252 19.09 9.29 -10.10
N TRP A 253 18.16 9.24 -11.05
CA TRP A 253 16.74 9.53 -10.83
C TRP A 253 16.00 8.48 -9.99
N THR A 254 16.61 7.33 -9.70
CA THR A 254 16.04 6.30 -8.80
C THR A 254 16.44 6.50 -7.34
N LEU A 255 17.53 7.22 -7.06
CA LEU A 255 18.17 7.26 -5.74
C LEU A 255 17.24 7.83 -4.67
N SER A 256 16.64 9.00 -4.93
CA SER A 256 15.75 9.65 -3.95
C SER A 256 14.54 8.79 -3.58
N LEU A 257 13.94 8.09 -4.55
CA LEU A 257 12.82 7.19 -4.27
C LEU A 257 13.28 5.94 -3.50
N ARG A 258 14.44 5.36 -3.86
CA ARG A 258 15.03 4.21 -3.14
C ARG A 258 15.26 4.54 -1.67
N GLU A 259 15.90 5.67 -1.39
CA GLU A 259 16.19 6.14 -0.04
C GLU A 259 14.90 6.39 0.75
N SER A 260 13.93 7.08 0.14
CA SER A 260 12.64 7.37 0.77
C SER A 260 11.86 6.09 1.11
N LEU A 261 11.77 5.13 0.18
CA LEU A 261 11.09 3.85 0.41
C LEU A 261 11.78 3.02 1.48
N ASN A 262 13.12 2.97 1.45
CA ASN A 262 13.90 2.23 2.44
C ASN A 262 13.72 2.82 3.86
N ALA A 263 13.79 4.14 4.00
CA ALA A 263 13.59 4.82 5.28
C ALA A 263 12.18 4.56 5.83
N ARG A 264 11.15 4.66 4.98
CA ARG A 264 9.75 4.41 5.37
C ARG A 264 9.53 2.95 5.78
N PHE A 265 10.06 2.00 5.02
CA PHE A 265 9.94 0.59 5.34
C PHE A 265 10.68 0.22 6.63
N THR A 266 11.92 0.69 6.79
CA THR A 266 12.69 0.49 8.02
C THR A 266 11.95 1.05 9.24
N HIS A 267 11.38 2.25 9.13
CA HIS A 267 10.61 2.85 10.20
C HIS A 267 9.34 2.05 10.53
N LEU A 268 8.64 1.53 9.52
CA LEU A 268 7.48 0.65 9.70
C LEU A 268 7.86 -0.62 10.47
N LEU A 269 8.93 -1.31 10.08
CA LEU A 269 9.37 -2.55 10.75
C LEU A 269 9.76 -2.32 12.20
N ILE A 270 10.42 -1.20 12.52
CA ILE A 270 10.72 -0.81 13.90
C ILE A 270 9.43 -0.63 14.72
N ARG A 271 8.43 0.04 14.15
CA ARG A 271 7.14 0.27 14.82
C ARG A 271 6.34 -1.01 15.01
N LEU A 272 6.27 -1.87 14.00
CA LEU A 272 5.66 -3.20 14.09
C LEU A 272 6.39 -4.07 15.12
N GLY A 273 7.72 -4.10 15.09
CA GLY A 273 8.53 -4.81 16.07
C GLY A 273 8.22 -4.38 17.50
N ARG A 274 8.14 -3.06 17.76
CA ARG A 274 7.74 -2.52 19.07
C ARG A 274 6.30 -2.87 19.44
N TYR A 275 5.37 -2.76 18.49
CA TYR A 275 3.97 -3.13 18.72
C TYR A 275 3.84 -4.57 19.19
N TRP A 276 4.46 -5.52 18.49
CA TRP A 276 4.39 -6.93 18.86
C TRP A 276 5.14 -7.25 20.16
N GLN A 277 6.21 -6.53 20.48
CA GLN A 277 6.83 -6.60 21.82
C GLN A 277 5.89 -6.16 22.93
N HIS A 278 5.08 -5.12 22.70
CA HIS A 278 4.08 -4.64 23.66
C HIS A 278 2.91 -5.60 23.81
N GLN A 279 2.55 -6.34 22.76
CA GLN A 279 1.54 -7.41 22.79
C GLN A 279 2.08 -8.75 23.32
N ASP A 280 3.30 -8.77 23.88
CA ASP A 280 4.02 -9.97 24.34
C ASP A 280 4.26 -11.06 23.26
N ASN A 281 3.97 -10.78 21.99
CA ASN A 281 4.29 -11.64 20.86
C ASN A 281 5.72 -11.39 20.37
N ASN A 282 6.67 -11.82 21.19
CA ASN A 282 8.10 -11.56 20.95
C ASN A 282 8.65 -12.31 19.73
N ASP A 283 8.10 -13.48 19.38
CA ASP A 283 8.58 -14.26 18.23
C ASP A 283 8.28 -13.56 16.91
N LEU A 284 7.07 -13.01 16.77
CA LEU A 284 6.71 -12.22 15.60
C LEU A 284 7.53 -10.93 15.52
N SER A 285 7.75 -10.25 16.66
CA SER A 285 8.64 -9.09 16.69
C SER A 285 10.05 -9.41 16.20
N ILE A 286 10.64 -10.51 16.69
CA ILE A 286 11.98 -10.96 16.28
C ILE A 286 12.00 -11.26 14.79
N ALA A 287 11.00 -11.97 14.25
CA ALA A 287 10.90 -12.30 12.83
C ALA A 287 10.88 -11.03 11.95
N ILE A 288 10.04 -10.05 12.30
CA ILE A 288 9.92 -8.78 11.59
C ILE A 288 11.23 -7.98 11.64
N LEU A 289 11.85 -7.89 12.82
CA LEU A 289 13.08 -7.13 13.01
C LEU A 289 14.28 -7.79 12.32
N LEU A 290 14.35 -9.13 12.31
CA LEU A 290 15.36 -9.88 11.56
C LEU A 290 15.24 -9.61 10.05
N ARG A 291 14.01 -9.63 9.51
CA ARG A 291 13.75 -9.29 8.11
C ARG A 291 14.21 -7.87 7.78
N GLY A 292 13.99 -6.92 8.71
CA GLY A 292 14.50 -5.56 8.58
C GLY A 292 16.02 -5.51 8.53
N VAL A 293 16.72 -6.23 9.42
CA VAL A 293 18.19 -6.26 9.47
C VAL A 293 18.80 -6.89 8.21
N GLU A 294 18.12 -7.86 7.61
CA GLU A 294 18.55 -8.47 6.35
C GLU A 294 18.50 -7.48 5.18
N LEU A 295 17.48 -6.63 5.15
CA LEU A 295 17.28 -5.63 4.09
C LEU A 295 18.09 -4.35 4.33
N GLU A 296 18.19 -3.92 5.58
CA GLU A 296 18.89 -2.70 5.98
C GLU A 296 19.85 -3.01 7.15
N ASN A 297 21.03 -3.52 6.79
CA ASN A 297 22.05 -3.96 7.75
C ASN A 297 22.82 -2.81 8.43
N THR A 298 22.55 -1.56 8.03
CA THR A 298 23.15 -0.35 8.62
C THR A 298 22.22 0.38 9.59
N SER A 299 20.97 -0.04 9.71
CA SER A 299 20.03 0.55 10.66
C SER A 299 20.30 0.07 12.07
N GLU A 300 20.95 0.94 12.84
CA GLU A 300 21.29 0.64 14.22
C GLU A 300 20.05 0.45 15.12
N THR A 301 18.98 1.21 14.86
CA THR A 301 17.71 1.10 15.59
C THR A 301 17.07 -0.27 15.43
N LEU A 302 17.16 -0.90 14.26
CA LEU A 302 16.67 -2.28 14.07
C LEU A 302 17.41 -3.27 14.97
N TYR A 303 18.74 -3.17 15.04
CA TYR A 303 19.53 -4.00 15.96
C TYR A 303 19.19 -3.72 17.44
N GLN A 304 18.97 -2.46 17.80
CA GLN A 304 18.59 -2.09 19.18
C GLN A 304 17.27 -2.74 19.59
N GLU A 305 16.23 -2.64 18.76
CA GLU A 305 14.93 -3.27 19.06
C GLU A 305 15.01 -4.80 19.07
N LEU A 306 15.84 -5.39 18.20
CA LEU A 306 16.06 -6.83 18.17
C LEU A 306 16.78 -7.33 19.43
N MET A 307 17.80 -6.60 19.90
CA MET A 307 18.47 -6.90 21.17
C MET A 307 17.50 -6.81 22.36
N LYS A 308 16.66 -5.77 22.41
CA LYS A 308 15.64 -5.61 23.46
C LYS A 308 14.65 -6.80 23.46
N ALA A 309 14.23 -7.25 22.28
CA ALA A 309 13.35 -8.42 22.15
C ALA A 309 14.00 -9.70 22.72
N TYR A 310 15.27 -9.96 22.38
CA TYR A 310 16.00 -11.11 22.92
C TYR A 310 16.21 -11.02 24.43
N ILE A 311 16.58 -9.85 24.96
CA ILE A 311 16.74 -9.63 26.40
C ILE A 311 15.42 -9.90 27.14
N LYS A 312 14.29 -9.45 26.60
CA LYS A 312 12.95 -9.70 27.18
C LYS A 312 12.61 -11.20 27.25
N GLN A 313 13.09 -12.01 26.30
CA GLN A 313 12.97 -13.47 26.32
C GLN A 313 14.06 -14.18 27.18
N GLY A 314 14.98 -13.45 27.82
CA GLY A 314 16.11 -14.04 28.55
C GLY A 314 17.24 -14.60 27.66
N ARG A 315 17.20 -14.32 26.36
CA ARG A 315 18.12 -14.83 25.34
C ARG A 315 19.36 -13.94 25.19
N MET A 316 20.17 -13.90 26.26
CA MET A 316 21.31 -12.97 26.36
C MET A 316 22.40 -13.23 25.30
N ALA A 317 22.63 -14.50 24.95
CA ALA A 317 23.62 -14.87 23.94
C ALA A 317 23.26 -14.33 22.55
N GLU A 318 21.98 -14.42 22.16
CA GLU A 318 21.48 -13.88 20.90
C GLU A 318 21.50 -12.35 20.87
N ALA A 319 21.19 -11.68 21.99
CA ALA A 319 21.32 -10.24 22.12
C ALA A 319 22.79 -9.81 21.92
N ALA A 320 23.74 -10.49 22.57
CA ALA A 320 25.17 -10.24 22.42
C ALA A 320 25.65 -10.47 20.98
N SER A 321 25.24 -11.57 20.35
CA SER A 321 25.56 -11.87 18.95
C SER A 321 25.01 -10.80 17.99
N THR A 322 23.79 -10.31 18.26
CA THR A 322 23.15 -9.24 17.48
C THR A 322 23.95 -7.94 17.54
N TYR A 323 24.47 -7.56 18.71
CA TYR A 323 25.38 -6.41 18.86
C TYR A 323 26.66 -6.59 18.03
N LEU A 324 27.29 -7.76 18.10
CA LEU A 324 28.53 -8.03 17.35
C LEU A 324 28.31 -7.94 15.84
N ARG A 325 27.16 -8.41 15.35
CA ARG A 325 26.74 -8.26 13.95
C ARG A 325 26.55 -6.79 13.59
N CYS A 326 25.82 -6.02 14.40
CA CYS A 326 25.63 -4.58 14.22
C CYS A 326 26.98 -3.84 14.09
N ARG A 327 27.89 -4.08 15.04
CA ARG A 327 29.22 -3.47 15.05
C ARG A 327 30.01 -3.79 13.79
N LYS A 328 29.96 -5.05 13.33
CA LYS A 328 30.63 -5.47 12.09
C LYS A 328 30.03 -4.78 10.87
N ALA A 329 28.70 -4.71 10.77
CA ALA A 329 28.02 -4.11 9.63
C ALA A 329 28.31 -2.60 9.52
N LEU A 330 28.19 -1.85 10.63
CA LEU A 330 28.50 -0.41 10.68
C LEU A 330 29.96 -0.12 10.34
N ALA A 331 30.91 -0.90 10.88
CA ALA A 331 32.32 -0.74 10.57
C ALA A 331 32.63 -1.03 9.09
N THR A 332 31.99 -2.04 8.50
CA THR A 332 32.24 -2.44 7.10
C THR A 332 31.62 -1.47 6.10
N ASN A 333 30.37 -1.05 6.33
CA ASN A 333 29.59 -0.31 5.34
C ASN A 333 29.68 1.20 5.50
N LEU A 334 29.87 1.70 6.73
CA LEU A 334 29.85 3.12 7.05
C LEU A 334 31.15 3.61 7.70
N ASN A 335 32.06 2.70 8.08
CA ASN A 335 33.30 3.01 8.80
C ASN A 335 33.05 3.78 10.12
N VAL A 336 31.97 3.44 10.82
CA VAL A 336 31.59 4.03 12.12
C VAL A 336 31.43 2.96 13.20
N LEU A 337 31.54 3.37 14.46
CA LEU A 337 31.25 2.54 15.63
C LEU A 337 29.79 2.68 16.07
N PRO A 338 29.24 1.67 16.78
CA PRO A 338 27.92 1.78 17.35
C PRO A 338 27.76 2.97 18.31
N CYS A 339 26.58 3.58 18.33
CA CYS A 339 26.26 4.67 19.25
C CYS A 339 26.21 4.20 20.72
N SER A 340 26.23 5.17 21.63
CA SER A 340 26.25 4.92 23.07
C SER A 340 25.05 4.11 23.57
N GLU A 341 23.87 4.31 22.98
CA GLU A 341 22.65 3.58 23.35
C GLU A 341 22.75 2.09 22.96
N THR A 342 23.26 1.79 21.77
CA THR A 342 23.51 0.41 21.32
C THR A 342 24.48 -0.31 22.25
N VAL A 343 25.56 0.38 22.64
CA VAL A 343 26.55 -0.16 23.59
C VAL A 343 25.94 -0.37 24.98
N ARG A 344 25.05 0.53 25.43
CA ARG A 344 24.35 0.41 26.71
C ARG A 344 23.44 -0.82 26.75
N ILE A 345 22.67 -1.07 25.70
CA ILE A 345 21.81 -2.27 25.58
C ILE A 345 22.67 -3.54 25.61
N TYR A 346 23.81 -3.54 24.92
CA TYR A 346 24.74 -4.67 24.98
C TYR A 346 25.27 -4.90 26.40
N LYS A 347 25.67 -3.85 27.13
CA LYS A 347 26.16 -4.00 28.51
C LYS A 347 25.13 -4.61 29.46
N SER A 348 23.84 -4.36 29.28
CA SER A 348 22.82 -5.00 30.12
C SER A 348 22.74 -6.53 29.93
N THR A 349 23.24 -7.07 28.82
CA THR A 349 23.32 -8.53 28.61
C THR A 349 24.39 -9.21 29.48
N SER A 350 25.38 -8.44 29.97
CA SER A 350 26.54 -8.95 30.71
C SER A 350 26.42 -8.79 32.23
N ILE A 351 25.33 -8.20 32.75
CA ILE A 351 25.19 -7.81 34.17
C ILE A 351 24.34 -8.79 35.00
N GLN A 352 23.80 -9.86 34.42
CA GLN A 352 23.13 -10.93 35.18
C GLN A 352 24.08 -12.09 35.47
N SER A 353 24.90 -11.93 36.51
CA SER A 353 25.67 -13.01 37.13
C SER A 353 25.67 -12.83 38.64
#